data_AF-A0A7J2VCH9-F1
#
_entry.id   AF-A0A7J2VCH9-F1
#
_cell.length_a   1.000
_cell.length_b   1.000
_cell.length_c   1.000
_cell.angle_alpha   90.00
_cell.angle_beta   90.00
_cell.angle_gamma   90.00
#
_symmetry.space_group_name_H-M   'P 1'
#
loop_
_entity.id
_entity.type
_entity.pdbx_description
1 polymer ?
#
loop_
_entity_poly.entity_id
_entity_poly.type
_entity_poly.pdbx_seq_one_letter_code
_entity_poly.pdbx_strand_id
1 'polypeptide(L)'
;MRVYVKLRSNVWVLVSKKIEQTSITGKKKLTRYLLAGESTVDPPLVRGSGFIEIRIPGGVVNKVISRLLDVEDDDVVFIEPRDRESYIVKAPRDKRLVIEKIVAELTTRRTSRETS
;
A
#
# COMPACT_ATOMS: atom_id res chain seq x y z
N MET A 1 2.75 -3.83 10.84
CA MET A 1 3.61 -2.77 10.28
C MET A 1 2.84 -1.45 10.28
N ARG A 2 3.47 -0.31 10.58
CA ARG A 2 2.79 1.01 10.60
C ARG A 2 2.87 1.65 9.22
N VAL A 3 1.72 1.90 8.60
CA VAL A 3 1.66 2.42 7.21
C VAL A 3 1.15 3.85 7.19
N TYR A 4 1.99 4.77 6.74
CA TYR A 4 1.62 6.15 6.44
C TYR A 4 1.43 6.32 4.94
N VAL A 5 0.28 6.84 4.53
CA VAL A 5 0.01 7.18 3.12
C VAL A 5 -0.17 8.67 2.95
N LYS A 6 0.53 9.26 1.99
CA LYS A 6 0.30 10.63 1.55
C LYS A 6 -0.79 10.65 0.50
N LEU A 7 -1.85 11.40 0.74
CA LEU A 7 -2.90 11.64 -0.23
C LEU A 7 -2.45 12.67 -1.27
N ARG A 8 -3.12 12.70 -2.42
CA ARG A 8 -2.90 13.71 -3.47
C ARG A 8 -3.17 15.14 -2.99
N SER A 9 -4.00 15.29 -1.97
CA SER A 9 -4.24 16.55 -1.26
C SER A 9 -3.10 16.96 -0.32
N ASN A 10 -1.96 16.27 -0.35
CA ASN A 10 -0.80 16.46 0.53
C ASN A 10 -1.04 16.19 2.01
N VAL A 11 -2.15 15.53 2.36
CA VAL A 11 -2.43 15.08 3.74
C VAL A 11 -1.82 13.72 3.98
N TRP A 12 -1.12 13.54 5.10
CA TRP A 12 -0.66 12.23 5.55
C TRP A 12 -1.74 11.54 6.37
N VAL A 13 -1.86 10.22 6.20
CA VAL A 13 -2.81 9.38 6.92
C VAL A 13 -2.07 8.18 7.49
N LEU A 14 -2.12 7.98 8.80
CA LEU A 14 -1.73 6.72 9.43
C LEU A 14 -2.87 5.73 9.24
N VAL A 15 -2.66 4.74 8.39
CA VAL A 15 -3.67 3.72 8.12
C VAL A 15 -3.69 2.74 9.28
N SER A 16 -4.80 2.73 10.02
CA SER A 16 -4.97 1.89 11.22
C SER A 16 -5.94 0.74 11.00
N LYS A 17 -6.83 0.83 10.00
CA LYS A 17 -7.83 -0.19 9.71
C LYS A 17 -8.04 -0.37 8.22
N LYS A 18 -8.40 -1.59 7.84
CA LYS A 18 -8.93 -1.92 6.52
C LYS A 18 -10.33 -2.49 6.67
N ILE A 19 -11.24 -2.01 5.84
CA ILE A 19 -12.60 -2.54 5.71
C ILE A 19 -12.65 -3.25 4.36
N GLU A 20 -12.88 -4.55 4.41
CA GLU A 20 -13.09 -5.35 3.21
C GLU A 20 -14.53 -5.18 2.74
N GLN A 21 -14.71 -4.58 1.57
CA GLN A 21 -16.01 -4.48 0.92
C GLN A 21 -16.07 -5.48 -0.23
N THR A 22 -16.85 -6.54 -0.03
CA THR A 22 -17.15 -7.51 -1.09
C THR A 22 -18.49 -7.17 -1.73
N SER A 23 -18.48 -6.91 -3.04
CA SER A 23 -19.68 -6.78 -3.86
C SER A 23 -19.85 -8.07 -4.68
N ILE A 24 -21.06 -8.63 -4.66
CA ILE A 24 -21.45 -9.79 -5.46
C ILE A 24 -22.49 -9.32 -6.48
N THR A 25 -22.21 -9.52 -7.76
CA THR A 25 -23.14 -9.21 -8.85
C THR A 25 -23.21 -10.41 -9.78
N GLY A 26 -24.32 -11.14 -9.73
CA GLY A 26 -24.43 -12.46 -10.37
C GLY A 26 -23.36 -13.43 -9.85
N LYS A 27 -22.59 -14.04 -10.75
CA LYS A 27 -21.45 -14.93 -10.41
C LYS A 27 -20.14 -14.20 -10.14
N LYS A 28 -20.07 -12.87 -10.32
CA LYS A 28 -18.84 -12.09 -10.16
C LYS A 28 -18.71 -11.60 -8.71
N LYS A 29 -17.57 -11.90 -8.07
CA LYS A 29 -17.18 -11.39 -6.76
C LYS A 29 -16.08 -10.33 -6.93
N LEU A 30 -16.36 -9.10 -6.50
CA LEU A 30 -15.39 -8.02 -6.48
C LEU A 30 -15.11 -7.61 -5.04
N THR A 31 -13.86 -7.78 -4.60
CA THR A 31 -13.39 -7.30 -3.30
C THR A 31 -12.65 -5.98 -3.46
N ARG A 32 -13.09 -4.95 -2.75
CA ARG A 32 -12.44 -3.65 -2.61
C ARG A 32 -12.01 -3.45 -1.15
N TYR A 33 -10.97 -2.67 -0.94
CA TYR A 33 -10.51 -2.30 0.40
C TYR A 33 -10.71 -0.81 0.60
N LEU A 34 -11.49 -0.47 1.63
CA LEU A 34 -11.61 0.87 2.18
C LEU A 34 -10.58 0.99 3.29
N LEU A 35 -9.67 1.95 3.15
CA LEU A 35 -8.61 2.19 4.13
C LEU A 35 -9.07 3.31 5.06
N ALA A 36 -9.06 3.03 6.36
CA ALA A 36 -9.41 3.99 7.39
C ALA A 36 -8.17 4.27 8.24
N GLY A 37 -8.02 5.52 8.62
CA GLY A 37 -6.85 6.00 9.31
C GLY A 37 -7.04 7.39 9.85
N GLU A 38 -6.08 7.82 10.64
CA GLU A 38 -6.06 9.13 11.26
C GLU A 38 -5.19 10.06 10.40
N SER A 39 -5.74 11.22 10.05
CA SER A 39 -4.93 12.25 9.38
C SER A 39 -3.88 12.75 10.35
N THR A 40 -2.63 12.77 9.91
CA THR A 40 -1.53 13.38 10.64
C THR A 40 -0.94 14.54 9.84
N VAL A 41 -0.59 15.61 10.54
CA VAL A 41 0.12 16.76 9.95
C VAL A 41 1.60 16.40 9.78
N ASP A 42 2.16 15.67 10.74
CA ASP A 42 3.55 15.26 10.76
C ASP A 42 3.64 13.72 10.81
N PRO A 43 3.96 13.05 9.69
CA PRO A 43 4.39 11.67 9.77
C PRO A 43 5.71 11.60 10.56
N PRO A 44 5.99 10.49 11.27
CA PRO A 44 7.21 10.36 12.06
C PRO A 44 8.44 10.66 11.19
N LEU A 45 9.26 11.59 11.66
CA LEU A 45 10.50 11.97 10.99
C LEU A 45 11.43 10.78 10.94
N VAL A 46 11.62 10.26 9.74
CA VAL A 46 12.56 9.18 9.51
C VAL A 46 13.96 9.77 9.37
N ARG A 47 14.72 9.76 10.46
CA ARG A 47 16.14 10.08 10.42
C ARG A 47 16.93 8.78 10.30
N GLY A 48 17.52 8.51 9.13
CA GLY A 48 18.41 7.37 8.93
C GLY A 48 18.74 7.08 7.46
N SER A 49 19.98 6.67 7.19
CA SER A 49 20.55 6.38 5.86
C SER A 49 20.19 4.98 5.29
N GLY A 50 19.07 4.39 5.73
CA GLY A 50 18.76 2.97 5.51
C GLY A 50 17.48 2.64 4.75
N PHE A 51 16.88 3.60 4.04
CA PHE A 51 15.60 3.39 3.35
C PHE A 51 15.78 2.97 1.91
N ILE A 52 14.91 2.06 1.48
CA ILE A 52 14.73 1.72 0.07
C ILE A 52 13.48 2.40 -0.47
N GLU A 53 13.47 2.63 -1.78
CA GLU A 53 12.30 3.11 -2.52
C GLU A 53 11.87 2.05 -3.53
N ILE A 54 10.61 1.66 -3.48
CA ILE A 54 10.00 0.73 -4.44
C ILE A 54 8.83 1.43 -5.12
N ARG A 55 8.85 1.49 -6.45
CA ARG A 55 7.76 2.04 -7.24
C ARG A 55 6.66 1.00 -7.41
N ILE A 56 5.41 1.41 -7.16
CA ILE A 56 4.23 0.55 -7.32
C ILE A 56 3.17 1.23 -8.20
N PRO A 57 2.41 0.46 -9.00
CA PRO A 57 1.30 1.00 -9.76
C PRO A 57 0.16 1.50 -8.84
N GLY A 58 -0.45 2.63 -9.18
CA GLY A 58 -1.58 3.19 -8.44
C GLY A 58 -2.80 2.27 -8.38
N GLY A 59 -3.01 1.44 -9.40
CA GLY A 59 -4.10 0.45 -9.42
C GLY A 59 -3.99 -0.67 -8.36
N VAL A 60 -2.82 -0.83 -7.73
CA VAL A 60 -2.62 -1.85 -6.67
C VAL A 60 -2.32 -1.24 -5.30
N VAL A 61 -2.23 0.09 -5.17
CA VAL A 61 -1.81 0.78 -3.94
C VAL A 61 -2.62 0.35 -2.71
N ASN A 62 -3.96 0.31 -2.81
CA ASN A 62 -4.81 -0.08 -1.68
C ASN A 62 -4.62 -1.55 -1.28
N LYS A 63 -4.32 -2.42 -2.25
CA LYS A 63 -4.05 -3.84 -1.99
C LYS A 63 -2.68 -4.01 -1.34
N VAL A 64 -1.69 -3.25 -1.78
CA VAL A 64 -0.36 -3.21 -1.16
C VAL A 64 -0.49 -2.76 0.29
N ILE A 65 -1.15 -1.62 0.56
CA ILE A 65 -1.41 -1.15 1.93
C ILE A 65 -2.10 -2.23 2.76
N SER A 66 -3.18 -2.82 2.23
CA SER A 66 -3.93 -3.88 2.92
C SER A 66 -3.05 -5.07 3.33
N ARG A 67 -2.12 -5.48 2.46
CA ARG A 67 -1.16 -6.57 2.74
C ARG A 67 -0.07 -6.16 3.71
N LEU A 68 0.43 -4.93 3.63
CA LEU A 68 1.42 -4.41 4.56
C LEU A 68 0.86 -4.32 5.99
N LEU A 69 -0.43 -4.04 6.14
CA LEU A 69 -1.11 -4.07 7.44
C LEU A 69 -1.23 -5.49 8.03
N ASP A 70 -1.19 -6.54 7.20
CA ASP A 70 -1.21 -7.94 7.65
C ASP A 70 0.16 -8.44 8.13
N VAL A 71 1.24 -7.69 7.88
CA VAL A 71 2.58 -8.07 8.33
C VAL A 71 2.72 -7.68 9.80
N GLU A 72 2.87 -8.68 10.67
CA GLU A 72 3.17 -8.51 12.09
C GLU A 72 4.60 -7.99 12.26
N ASP A 73 4.72 -6.66 12.35
CA ASP A 73 5.99 -5.94 12.39
C ASP A 73 5.72 -4.51 12.91
N ASP A 74 6.66 -3.86 13.59
CA ASP A 74 6.49 -2.50 14.12
C ASP A 74 7.13 -1.41 13.26
N ASP A 75 7.81 -1.82 12.18
CA ASP A 75 8.47 -0.91 11.26
C ASP A 75 7.49 0.03 10.55
N VAL A 76 8.04 1.17 10.15
CA VAL A 76 7.28 2.25 9.53
C VAL A 76 7.51 2.24 8.02
N VAL A 77 6.41 2.24 7.28
CA VAL A 77 6.38 2.34 5.82
C VAL A 77 5.64 3.59 5.41
N PHE A 78 6.23 4.33 4.47
CA PHE A 78 5.61 5.52 3.88
C PHE A 78 5.24 5.23 2.43
N ILE A 79 4.05 5.63 2.04
CA ILE A 79 3.57 5.49 0.67
C ILE A 79 3.16 6.85 0.17
N GLU A 80 3.76 7.34 -0.90
CA GLU A 80 3.49 8.66 -1.42
C GLU A 80 3.27 8.64 -2.94
N PRO A 81 2.43 9.53 -3.47
CA PRO A 81 2.21 9.63 -4.91
C PRO A 81 3.47 10.16 -5.58
N ARG A 82 3.89 9.51 -6.67
CA ARG A 82 5.05 9.94 -7.46
C ARG A 82 4.64 10.72 -8.71
N ASP A 83 3.68 10.18 -9.43
CA ASP A 83 3.07 10.74 -10.64
C ASP A 83 1.61 10.29 -10.70
N ARG A 84 0.87 10.58 -11.77
CA ARG A 84 -0.57 10.23 -11.85
C ARG A 84 -0.87 8.73 -11.75
N GLU A 85 0.08 7.87 -12.11
CA GLU A 85 -0.16 6.44 -12.28
C GLU A 85 0.56 5.57 -11.25
N SER A 86 1.43 6.14 -10.42
CA SER A 86 2.28 5.39 -9.50
C SER A 86 2.50 6.05 -8.15
N TYR A 87 2.90 5.21 -7.21
CA TYR A 87 3.29 5.56 -5.85
C TYR A 87 4.70 5.03 -5.58
N ILE A 88 5.36 5.62 -4.59
CA ILE A 88 6.63 5.14 -4.03
C ILE A 88 6.36 4.63 -2.63
N VAL A 89 6.85 3.43 -2.35
CA VAL A 89 6.91 2.82 -1.02
C VAL A 89 8.32 3.04 -0.48
N LYS A 90 8.43 3.77 0.63
CA LYS A 90 9.67 3.99 1.38
C LYS A 90 9.63 3.13 2.64
N ALA A 91 10.63 2.27 2.81
CA ALA A 91 10.69 1.34 3.93
C ALA A 91 12.14 1.03 4.33
N PRO A 92 12.36 0.48 5.54
CA PRO A 92 13.67 -0.04 5.93
C PRO A 92 14.22 -1.08 4.94
N ARG A 93 15.54 -1.07 4.70
CA ARG A 93 16.20 -1.89 3.68
C ARG A 93 16.00 -3.39 3.86
N ASP A 94 15.90 -3.88 5.09
CA ASP A 94 15.63 -5.27 5.44
C ASP A 94 14.22 -5.73 5.03
N LYS A 95 13.25 -4.80 4.86
CA LYS A 95 11.90 -5.12 4.38
C LYS A 95 11.76 -5.25 2.87
N ARG A 96 12.85 -5.02 2.13
CA ARG A 96 12.85 -5.04 0.66
C ARG A 96 12.19 -6.28 0.08
N LEU A 97 12.64 -7.47 0.49
CA LEU A 97 12.14 -8.73 -0.05
C LEU A 97 10.65 -8.95 0.23
N VAL A 98 10.19 -8.56 1.41
CA VAL A 98 8.78 -8.65 1.81
C VAL A 98 7.91 -7.76 0.92
N ILE A 99 8.32 -6.51 0.72
CA ILE A 99 7.56 -5.54 -0.08
C ILE A 99 7.58 -5.94 -1.56
N GLU A 100 8.75 -6.30 -2.12
CA GLU A 100 8.86 -6.74 -3.51
C GLU A 100 7.99 -7.97 -3.79
N LYS A 101 7.96 -8.95 -2.85
CA LYS A 101 7.08 -10.12 -2.95
C LYS A 101 5.60 -9.73 -2.98
N ILE A 102 5.15 -8.87 -2.05
CA ILE A 102 3.76 -8.38 -2.02
C ILE A 102 3.40 -7.69 -3.33
N VAL A 103 4.28 -6.84 -3.86
CA VAL A 103 4.04 -6.10 -5.11
C VAL A 103 3.94 -7.07 -6.29
N ALA A 104 4.87 -8.01 -6.41
CA ALA A 104 4.88 -9.00 -7.48
C ALA A 104 3.60 -9.85 -7.50
N GLU A 105 3.15 -10.35 -6.34
CA GLU A 105 1.91 -11.12 -6.26
C GLU A 105 0.67 -10.34 -6.74
N LEU A 106 0.66 -9.03 -6.49
CA LEU A 106 -0.48 -8.16 -6.82
C LEU A 106 -0.45 -7.66 -8.27
N THR A 107 0.73 -7.56 -8.88
CA THR A 107 0.88 -7.16 -10.29
C THR A 107 0.71 -8.35 -11.24
N THR A 108 1.27 -9.52 -10.92
CA THR A 108 1.14 -10.74 -11.76
C THR A 108 -0.30 -11.25 -11.85
N ARG A 109 -1.11 -11.09 -10.78
CA ARG A 109 -2.54 -11.45 -10.81
C ARG A 109 -3.38 -10.57 -11.74
N ARG A 110 -2.86 -9.45 -12.24
CA ARG A 110 -3.58 -8.54 -13.13
C ARG A 110 -3.58 -9.06 -14.57
N THR A 111 -2.45 -9.59 -15.03
CA THR A 111 -2.29 -10.14 -16.40
C THR A 111 -3.13 -11.39 -16.64
N SER A 112 -3.32 -12.24 -15.63
CA SER A 112 -4.13 -13.47 -15.79
C SER A 112 -5.64 -13.25 -15.79
N ARG A 113 -6.14 -12.04 -15.48
CA ARG A 113 -7.58 -11.72 -15.48
C ARG A 113 -8.05 -11.00 -16.74
N GLU A 114 -7.14 -10.58 -17.61
CA GLU A 114 -7.46 -9.92 -18.88
C GLU A 114 -7.44 -10.90 -20.07
N THR A 115 -7.07 -12.16 -19.85
CA THR A 115 -6.99 -13.22 -20.89
C THR A 115 -7.98 -14.37 -20.68
N SER A 116 -9.04 -14.19 -19.88
CA SER A 116 -10.09 -15.20 -19.64
C SER A 116 -11.49 -14.65 -19.79
#